data_AF-A0A417Z0Z2-F1
#
_entry.id   AF-A0A417Z0Z2-F1
#
_cell.length_a   1.000
_cell.length_b   1.000
_cell.length_c   1.000
_cell.angle_alpha   90.00
_cell.angle_beta   90.00
_cell.angle_gamma   90.00
#
_symmetry.space_group_name_H-M   'P 1'
#
loop_
_entity.id
_entity.type
_entity.pdbx_description
1 polymer ?
#
loop_
_entity_poly.entity_id
_entity_poly.type
_entity_poly.pdbx_seq_one_letter_code
_entity_poly.pdbx_strand_id
1 'polypeptide(L)'
;MRGYAESVEVTTVDTGEASAPEVFVWRGRRYRVAGVLESWREATPWWRLPMGEQGVYDAERRVWRVEASAGASPSLGVFDLAHARSGWSLERLSD
;
A
#
# COMPACT_ATOMS: atom_id res chain seq x y z
N MET A 1 -3.04 16.76 8.72
CA MET A 1 -4.22 15.88 8.85
C MET A 1 -3.72 14.45 8.83
N ARG A 2 -4.05 13.64 9.86
CA ARG A 2 -3.68 12.22 9.88
C ARG A 2 -4.56 11.51 8.85
N GLY A 3 -3.99 11.15 7.71
CA GLY A 3 -4.65 10.22 6.78
C GLY A 3 -4.82 8.90 7.51
N TYR A 4 -6.07 8.50 7.75
CA TYR A 4 -6.35 7.16 8.22
C TYR A 4 -6.02 6.22 7.07
N ALA A 5 -5.14 5.25 7.27
CA ALA A 5 -4.85 4.26 6.24
C ALA A 5 -6.14 3.47 5.95
N GLU A 6 -6.66 3.58 4.73
CA GLU A 6 -7.89 2.88 4.33
C GLU A 6 -7.51 1.47 3.86
N SER A 7 -8.12 0.43 4.43
CA SER A 7 -7.92 -0.94 3.94
C SER A 7 -8.39 -1.07 2.49
N VAL A 8 -7.56 -1.66 1.63
CA VAL A 8 -7.85 -1.83 0.21
C VAL A 8 -7.56 -3.26 -0.22
N GLU A 9 -8.34 -3.76 -1.17
CA GLU A 9 -8.06 -5.02 -1.82
C GLU A 9 -7.06 -4.79 -2.95
N VAL A 10 -5.95 -5.54 -2.95
CA VAL A 10 -4.87 -5.40 -3.94
C VAL A 10 -4.61 -6.75 -4.59
N THR A 11 -4.64 -6.78 -5.92
CA THR A 11 -4.11 -7.87 -6.72
C THR A 11 -2.64 -7.58 -7.00
N THR A 12 -1.79 -8.53 -6.64
CA THR A 12 -0.35 -8.42 -6.84
C THR A 12 0.13 -9.33 -7.96
N VAL A 13 1.18 -8.92 -8.64
CA VAL A 13 1.95 -9.75 -9.56
C VAL A 13 3.27 -10.13 -8.88
N ASP A 14 3.67 -11.39 -9.01
CA ASP A 14 4.97 -11.83 -8.53
C ASP A 14 6.07 -11.31 -9.47
N THR A 15 6.96 -10.46 -8.97
CA THR A 15 8.09 -9.94 -9.74
C THR A 15 9.42 -10.61 -9.38
N GLY A 16 9.38 -11.70 -8.60
CA GLY A 16 10.55 -12.41 -8.07
C GLY A 16 11.19 -11.77 -6.83
N GLU A 17 11.22 -10.44 -6.74
CA GLU A 17 11.81 -9.73 -5.59
C GLU A 17 10.76 -9.40 -4.50
N ALA A 18 9.53 -9.10 -4.92
CA ALA A 18 8.36 -8.95 -4.07
C ALA A 18 7.08 -9.05 -4.90
N SER A 19 5.94 -9.28 -4.24
CA SER A 19 4.64 -9.19 -4.92
C SER A 19 4.27 -7.71 -5.10
N ALA A 20 4.44 -7.18 -6.31
CA ALA A 20 4.15 -5.79 -6.64
C ALA A 20 2.64 -5.59 -6.91
N PRO A 21 2.05 -4.45 -6.53
CA PRO A 21 0.63 -4.19 -6.79
C PRO A 21 0.37 -3.95 -8.28
N GLU A 22 -0.57 -4.70 -8.86
CA GLU A 22 -1.02 -4.53 -10.25
C GLU A 22 -2.35 -3.78 -10.32
N VAL A 23 -3.26 -4.07 -9.39
CA VAL A 23 -4.60 -3.51 -9.33
C VAL A 23 -4.99 -3.35 -7.87
N PHE A 24 -5.71 -2.29 -7.54
CA PHE A 24 -6.36 -2.18 -6.24
C PHE A 24 -7.79 -1.65 -6.34
N VAL A 25 -8.61 -1.94 -5.33
CA VAL A 25 -9.98 -1.43 -5.21
C VAL A 25 -10.04 -0.46 -4.04
N TRP A 26 -10.45 0.78 -4.32
CA TRP A 26 -10.61 1.83 -3.34
C TRP A 26 -11.98 2.52 -3.53
N ARG A 27 -12.76 2.63 -2.44
CA ARG A 27 -14.12 3.22 -2.43
C ARG A 27 -15.05 2.66 -3.52
N GLY A 28 -14.98 1.35 -3.76
CA GLY A 28 -15.78 0.67 -4.78
C GLY A 28 -15.34 0.92 -6.22
N ARG A 29 -14.19 1.58 -6.44
CA ARG A 29 -13.61 1.82 -7.75
C ARG A 29 -12.31 1.04 -7.90
N ARG A 30 -12.13 0.41 -9.07
CA ARG A 30 -10.92 -0.33 -9.41
C ARG A 30 -9.91 0.60 -10.07
N TYR A 31 -8.70 0.62 -9.53
CA TYR A 31 -7.56 1.35 -10.03
C TYR A 31 -6.54 0.36 -10.58
N ARG A 32 -6.06 0.58 -11.80
CA ARG A 32 -4.98 -0.21 -12.39
C ARG A 32 -3.67 0.55 -12.24
N VAL A 33 -2.66 -0.13 -11.71
CA VAL A 33 -1.31 0.41 -11.61
C VAL A 33 -0.71 0.45 -13.01
N ALA A 34 -0.36 1.67 -13.45
CA ALA A 34 0.33 1.92 -14.71
C ALA A 34 1.85 1.76 -14.54
N GLY A 35 2.38 2.09 -13.35
CA GLY A 35 3.79 1.96 -13.03
C GLY A 35 4.04 2.05 -11.53
N VAL A 36 5.07 1.34 -11.06
CA VAL A 36 5.62 1.52 -9.73
C VAL A 36 6.72 2.57 -9.82
N LEU A 37 6.55 3.69 -9.13
CA LEU A 37 7.55 4.76 -9.08
C LEU A 37 8.65 4.44 -8.07
N GLU A 38 8.25 3.97 -6.90
CA GLU A 38 9.18 3.70 -5.81
C GLU A 38 8.61 2.62 -4.90
N SER A 39 9.49 1.82 -4.31
CA SER A 39 9.10 0.91 -3.24
C SER A 39 10.14 0.92 -2.14
N TRP A 40 9.70 1.03 -0.89
CA TRP A 40 10.58 1.06 0.25
C TRP A 40 10.01 0.27 1.41
N ARG A 41 10.93 -0.17 2.26
CA ARG A 41 10.65 -0.97 3.44
C ARG A 41 10.65 -0.02 4.63
N GLU A 42 9.54 0.07 5.35
CA GLU A 42 9.50 0.79 6.62
C GLU A 42 9.45 -0.18 7.78
N ALA A 43 10.40 -0.02 8.69
CA ALA A 43 10.31 -0.68 9.97
C ALA A 43 9.19 -0.03 10.80
N THR A 44 8.26 -0.82 11.33
CA THR A 44 7.24 -0.29 12.24
C THR A 44 7.93 0.18 13.51
N PRO A 45 7.86 1.47 13.85
CA PRO A 45 8.61 2.00 14.98
C PRO A 45 8.04 1.43 16.29
N TRP A 46 8.93 1.17 17.22
CA TRP A 46 8.64 0.38 18.44
C TRP A 46 7.50 0.92 19.30
N TRP A 47 7.21 2.22 19.24
CA TRP A 47 6.10 2.86 19.97
C TRP A 47 4.71 2.57 19.36
N ARG A 48 4.64 2.00 18.15
CA ARG A 48 3.39 1.48 17.54
C ARG A 48 3.18 -0.01 17.81
N LEU A 49 4.16 -0.68 18.41
CA LEU A 49 4.04 -2.08 18.76
C LEU A 49 3.23 -2.18 20.07
N PRO A 50 2.26 -3.10 20.17
CA PRO A 50 1.57 -3.33 21.44
C PRO A 50 2.60 -3.75 22.50
N MET A 51 2.64 -3.01 23.61
CA MET A 51 3.53 -3.30 24.73
C MET A 51 2.97 -4.48 25.52
N GLY A 52 3.26 -5.72 25.13
CA GLY A 52 2.85 -6.90 25.90
C GLY A 52 2.74 -8.19 25.10
N GLU A 53 3.43 -9.21 25.61
CA GLU A 53 3.34 -10.64 25.31
C GLU A 53 3.68 -11.10 23.87
N GLN A 54 4.93 -11.55 23.73
CA GLN A 54 5.41 -12.47 22.69
C GLN A 54 5.26 -11.93 21.25
N GLY A 55 6.01 -10.86 20.99
CA GLY A 55 6.02 -10.10 19.74
C GLY A 55 6.41 -10.91 18.50
N VAL A 56 5.41 -11.27 17.70
CA VAL A 56 5.57 -11.30 16.25
C VAL A 56 5.26 -9.88 15.78
N TYR A 57 6.27 -9.02 15.85
CA TYR A 57 6.17 -7.65 15.40
C TYR A 57 5.61 -7.58 13.97
N ASP A 58 4.72 -6.64 13.68
CA ASP A 58 4.49 -6.15 12.32
C ASP A 58 5.70 -5.29 11.92
N ALA A 59 6.91 -5.83 12.09
CA ALA A 59 8.17 -5.09 12.14
C ALA A 59 8.50 -4.43 10.81
N GLU A 60 7.89 -4.88 9.70
CA GLU A 60 8.24 -4.45 8.37
C GLU A 60 6.99 -4.31 7.52
N ARG A 61 6.63 -3.07 7.20
CA ARG A 61 5.65 -2.78 6.15
C ARG A 61 6.40 -2.43 4.86
N ARG A 62 5.93 -2.92 3.73
CA ARG A 62 6.44 -2.50 2.42
C ARG A 62 5.50 -1.46 1.86
N VAL A 63 6.01 -0.28 1.54
CA VAL A 63 5.22 0.77 0.88
C VAL A 63 5.60 0.84 -0.59
N TRP A 64 4.59 0.93 -1.44
CA TRP A 64 4.68 1.06 -2.88
C TRP A 64 4.04 2.37 -3.30
N ARG A 65 4.84 3.27 -3.87
CA ARG A 65 4.35 4.44 -4.57
C ARG A 65 4.07 4.06 -6.01
N VAL A 66 2.81 4.16 -6.41
CA VAL A 66 2.34 3.73 -7.71
C VAL A 66 1.58 4.83 -8.42
N GLU A 67 1.76 4.90 -9.74
CA GLU A 67 0.86 5.63 -10.61
C GLU A 67 -0.27 4.71 -11.00
N ALA A 68 -1.50 5.13 -10.74
CA ALA A 68 -2.68 4.35 -11.10
C ALA A 68 -3.79 5.23 -11.66
N SER A 69 -4.62 4.63 -12.53
CA SER A 69 -5.80 5.29 -13.07
C SER A 69 -7.05 4.43 -12.86
N ALA A 70 -8.16 5.12 -12.61
CA ALA A 70 -9.48 4.51 -12.62
C ALA A 70 -10.01 4.47 -14.06
N GLY A 71 -9.39 3.67 -14.93
CA GLY A 71 -9.83 3.28 -16.29
C GLY A 71 -10.34 4.40 -17.22
N ALA A 72 -11.49 4.99 -16.90
CA ALA A 72 -12.12 6.11 -17.59
C ALA A 72 -11.51 7.49 -17.27
N SER A 73 -10.68 7.60 -16.22
CA SER A 73 -10.01 8.86 -15.88
C SER A 73 -8.67 9.01 -16.64
N PRO A 74 -8.47 10.09 -17.41
CA PRO A 74 -7.19 10.35 -18.08
C PRO A 74 -6.09 10.82 -17.11
N SER A 75 -6.45 11.19 -15.88
CA SER A 75 -5.50 11.53 -14.82
C SER A 75 -4.97 10.28 -14.13
N LEU A 76 -3.66 10.07 -14.23
CA LEU A 76 -2.91 9.18 -13.34
C LEU A 76 -2.77 9.88 -11.99
N GLY A 77 -3.25 9.23 -10.93
CA GLY A 77 -2.98 9.66 -9.55
C GLY A 77 -1.80 8.88 -8.99
N VAL A 78 -1.05 9.50 -8.06
CA VAL A 78 0.01 8.80 -7.33
C VAL A 78 -0.55 8.32 -5.99
N PHE A 79 -0.42 7.02 -5.74
CA PHE A 79 -0.94 6.36 -4.55
C PHE A 79 0.18 5.66 -3.78
N ASP A 80 0.18 5.82 -2.46
CA ASP A 80 1.07 5.07 -1.58
C ASP A 80 0.29 3.89 -0.96
N LEU A 81 0.61 2.67 -1.40
CA LEU A 81 0.03 1.41 -0.93
C LEU A 81 1.01 0.73 0.05
N ALA A 82 0.59 0.53 1.29
CA ALA A 82 1.35 -0.21 2.28
C ALA A 82 0.85 -1.66 2.38
N HIS A 83 1.77 -2.61 2.35
CA HIS A 83 1.56 -4.01 2.63
C HIS A 83 2.21 -4.38 3.97
N ALA A 84 1.38 -4.77 4.93
CA ALA A 84 1.78 -5.25 6.26
C ALA A 84 1.21 -6.67 6.48
N ARG A 85 1.49 -7.32 7.62
CA ARG A 85 0.87 -8.63 7.93
C ARG A 85 -0.66 -8.55 8.01
N SER A 86 -1.19 -7.40 8.43
CA SER A 86 -2.64 -7.13 8.45
C SER A 86 -3.27 -7.00 7.07
N GLY A 87 -2.48 -6.97 5.99
CA GLY A 87 -2.94 -6.82 4.61
C GLY A 87 -2.54 -5.47 4.00
N TRP A 88 -3.25 -5.12 2.92
CA TRP A 88 -2.99 -3.91 2.16
C TRP A 88 -3.81 -2.71 2.65
N SER A 89 -3.17 -1.55 2.68
CA SER A 89 -3.81 -0.28 3.04
C SER A 89 -3.29 0.87 2.19
N LEU A 90 -4.15 1.83 1.89
CA LEU A 90 -3.82 3.05 1.16
C LEU A 90 -3.51 4.16 2.18
N GLU A 91 -2.25 4.63 2.20
CA GLU A 91 -1.79 5.61 3.19
C GLU A 91 -1.93 7.05 2.72
N ARG A 92 -1.70 7.31 1.44
CA ARG A 92 -1.68 8.66 0.89
C ARG A 92 -2.13 8.70 -0.57
N LEU A 93 -2.95 9.70 -0.86
CA LEU A 93 -3.22 10.22 -2.20
C LEU A 93 -2.27 11.40 -2.45
N SER A 94 -1.50 11.35 -3.52
CA SER A 94 -0.80 12.52 -4.03
C SER A 94 -1.43 12.85 -5.40
N ASP A 95 -2.08 14.02 -5.47
CA ASP A 95 -2.61 14.64 -6.68
C ASP A 95 -1.50 15.37 -7.43
#